data_AF-A0A0D0TD28-F1
#
_entry.id   AF-A0A0D0TD28-F1
#
_cell.length_a   1.000
_cell.length_b   1.000
_cell.length_c   1.000
_cell.angle_alpha   90.00
_cell.angle_beta   90.00
_cell.angle_gamma   90.00
#
_symmetry.space_group_name_H-M   'P 1'
#
loop_
_entity.id
_entity.type
_entity.pdbx_description
1 polymer ?
#
loop_
_entity_poly.entity_id
_entity_poly.type
_entity_poly.pdbx_seq_one_letter_code
_entity_poly.pdbx_strand_id
1 'polypeptide(L)'
;MPTHKTIIMVSVISLLLLYFFTCRTTSSQDSSAPNVPSCDADGTAYRQRLVAVGDLHGDIDNAKRVLQMAQIIGGDSKWVAGTDILVQTGDIVDRGAHADDIYRLIQSLRGQAASEGGKVVSILGNHEVMNAIGDWRYVTKDDIARFGGTKARQHALSAEGWLGQEWLANYSITALVPISSHPSSPTFSFTHGSLRPSYANLTPYPAAINNLGHSLLTKALTPPMAPPYPPNPYSGLPKGTTHEETDLYAEGGPLWWRGLAEREEVQVCEWAKELKQKIGARRIIGGHTPNFEKIVARCNASVIIIDTGISSAYGGVLSALEIIYTLTAVDRRGRDHSQDPFLFSTGSESMAGLKGRFIEREEVHAIYEKSRKWLALEEREVVLD
;
A
#
# COMPACT_ATOMS: atom_id res chain seq x y z
N MET A 1 -62.24 37.02 29.69
CA MET A 1 -63.25 36.08 29.14
C MET A 1 -63.34 36.30 27.64
N PRO A 2 -63.08 35.27 26.81
CA PRO A 2 -62.98 35.38 25.35
C PRO A 2 -64.32 35.05 24.67
N THR A 3 -64.67 35.74 23.57
CA THR A 3 -65.73 35.39 22.59
C THR A 3 -65.67 36.38 21.40
N HIS A 4 -66.01 36.11 20.13
CA HIS A 4 -66.57 34.92 19.46
C HIS A 4 -65.89 34.67 18.08
N LYS A 5 -64.89 35.47 17.67
CA LYS A 5 -64.20 35.35 16.36
C LYS A 5 -62.86 34.61 16.41
N THR A 6 -62.32 34.35 17.60
CA THR A 6 -61.03 33.64 17.78
C THR A 6 -61.20 32.13 18.01
N ILE A 7 -62.44 31.63 18.15
CA ILE A 7 -62.72 30.22 18.43
C ILE A 7 -62.87 29.37 17.15
N ILE A 8 -63.13 29.97 15.98
CA ILE A 8 -63.31 29.21 14.72
C ILE A 8 -62.00 29.05 13.93
N MET A 9 -60.97 29.86 14.17
CA MET A 9 -59.67 29.73 13.48
C MET A 9 -58.69 28.74 14.16
N VAL A 10 -58.95 28.35 15.41
CA VAL A 10 -58.12 27.36 16.13
C VAL A 10 -58.63 25.92 15.93
N SER A 11 -59.89 25.73 15.53
CA SER A 11 -60.47 24.39 15.35
C SER A 11 -60.20 23.73 13.99
N VAL A 12 -59.70 24.48 13.00
CA VAL A 12 -59.29 23.91 11.68
C VAL A 12 -57.79 23.61 11.64
N ILE A 13 -56.98 24.27 12.47
CA ILE A 13 -55.53 24.04 12.55
C ILE A 13 -55.19 22.86 13.47
N SER A 14 -56.02 22.57 14.48
CA SER A 14 -55.81 21.41 15.37
C SER A 14 -56.31 20.06 14.81
N LEU A 15 -57.10 20.05 13.73
CA LEU A 15 -57.48 18.81 13.03
C LEU A 15 -56.56 18.45 11.84
N LEU A 16 -55.76 19.39 11.34
CA LEU A 16 -54.70 19.13 10.35
C LEU A 16 -53.38 18.70 10.99
N LEU A 17 -53.17 19.00 12.29
CA LEU A 17 -51.98 18.61 13.04
C LEU A 17 -52.09 17.23 13.72
N LEU A 18 -53.27 16.60 13.74
CA LEU A 18 -53.45 15.22 14.24
C LEU A 18 -53.57 14.16 13.12
N TYR A 19 -53.75 14.57 11.86
CA TYR A 19 -53.85 13.64 10.71
C TYR A 19 -52.49 13.35 10.04
N PHE A 20 -51.44 14.12 10.33
CA PHE A 20 -50.08 13.84 9.86
C PHE A 20 -49.24 13.01 10.85
N PHE A 21 -49.80 12.60 11.99
CA PHE A 21 -49.13 11.72 12.96
C PHE A 21 -49.46 10.23 12.82
N THR A 22 -50.11 9.83 11.72
CA THR A 22 -50.30 8.42 11.38
C THR A 22 -50.00 8.19 9.91
N CYS A 23 -48.99 7.35 9.64
CA CYS A 23 -48.69 6.72 8.36
C CYS A 23 -47.97 7.60 7.31
N ARG A 24 -46.64 7.69 7.45
CA ARG A 24 -45.68 7.43 6.37
C ARG A 24 -44.26 7.46 6.94
N THR A 25 -43.74 6.27 7.23
CA THR A 25 -42.31 6.01 7.28
C THR A 25 -41.72 6.21 5.89
N THR A 26 -41.43 7.45 5.52
CA THR A 26 -40.61 7.77 4.35
C THR A 26 -39.16 7.86 4.79
N SER A 27 -38.41 6.82 4.40
CA SER A 27 -36.96 6.77 4.26
C SER A 27 -36.38 8.13 3.89
N SER A 28 -35.59 8.71 4.79
CA SER A 28 -34.60 9.72 4.45
C SER A 28 -33.44 9.00 3.75
N GLN A 29 -33.29 9.23 2.45
CA GLN A 29 -32.05 8.92 1.75
C GLN A 29 -30.98 9.89 2.24
N ASP A 30 -30.11 9.39 3.12
CA ASP A 30 -28.84 10.02 3.47
C ASP A 30 -27.83 9.62 2.38
N SER A 31 -27.50 10.55 1.49
CA SER A 31 -26.58 10.32 0.37
C SER A 31 -25.17 10.81 0.72
N SER A 32 -24.49 10.11 1.63
CA SER A 32 -23.03 10.20 1.80
C SER A 32 -22.46 9.07 2.67
N ALA A 33 -22.90 7.83 2.45
CA ALA A 33 -22.19 6.66 2.97
C ALA A 33 -21.10 6.26 1.95
N PRO A 34 -19.85 6.00 2.36
CA PRO A 34 -18.86 5.41 1.47
C PRO A 34 -19.39 4.05 1.01
N ASN A 35 -19.25 3.75 -0.28
CA ASN A 35 -19.52 2.42 -0.84
C ASN A 35 -18.60 1.40 -0.18
N VAL A 36 -19.00 0.89 0.98
CA VAL A 36 -18.55 -0.38 1.51
C VAL A 36 -19.20 -1.44 0.61
N PRO A 37 -18.44 -2.30 -0.09
CA PRO A 37 -19.04 -3.42 -0.80
C PRO A 37 -19.80 -4.26 0.22
N SER A 38 -21.13 -4.33 0.10
CA SER A 38 -21.95 -5.20 0.93
C SER A 38 -21.47 -6.65 0.74
N CYS A 39 -21.17 -7.33 1.83
CA CYS A 39 -20.71 -8.72 1.84
C CYS A 39 -21.78 -9.74 1.42
N ASP A 40 -22.97 -9.30 1.01
CA ASP A 40 -24.10 -10.18 0.67
C ASP A 40 -24.18 -10.56 -0.83
N ALA A 41 -23.06 -10.47 -1.55
CA ALA A 41 -22.97 -11.02 -2.90
C ALA A 41 -22.45 -12.47 -2.86
N ASP A 42 -23.38 -13.42 -2.99
CA ASP A 42 -23.17 -14.71 -3.67
C ASP A 42 -22.04 -15.59 -3.10
N GLY A 43 -22.27 -16.26 -1.96
CA GLY A 43 -21.44 -17.40 -1.52
C GLY A 43 -19.95 -17.10 -1.26
N THR A 44 -19.54 -15.84 -1.18
CA THR A 44 -18.16 -15.42 -0.93
C THR A 44 -17.78 -15.74 0.52
N ALA A 45 -16.93 -16.75 0.70
CA ALA A 45 -16.46 -17.23 2.01
C ALA A 45 -15.29 -16.41 2.56
N TYR A 46 -14.51 -15.77 1.69
CA TYR A 46 -13.40 -14.91 2.11
C TYR A 46 -13.16 -13.79 1.11
N ARG A 47 -12.78 -12.62 1.62
CA ARG A 47 -12.35 -11.47 0.82
C ARG A 47 -11.20 -10.75 1.51
N GLN A 48 -10.20 -10.39 0.73
CA GLN A 48 -9.11 -9.52 1.15
C GLN A 48 -8.82 -8.48 0.07
N ARG A 49 -8.47 -7.27 0.49
CA ARG A 49 -7.92 -6.24 -0.39
C ARG A 49 -6.51 -5.84 0.02
N LEU A 50 -5.66 -5.63 -0.99
CA LEU A 50 -4.35 -5.01 -0.87
C LEU A 50 -4.31 -3.79 -1.79
N VAL A 51 -3.77 -2.69 -1.27
CA VAL A 51 -3.49 -1.47 -2.03
C VAL A 51 -2.00 -1.18 -1.97
N ALA A 52 -1.38 -0.86 -3.09
CA ALA A 52 0.00 -0.44 -3.16
C ALA A 52 0.13 0.96 -3.78
N VAL A 53 0.99 1.80 -3.19
CA VAL A 53 1.26 3.17 -3.63
C VAL A 53 2.75 3.33 -3.91
N GLY A 54 3.05 3.97 -5.03
CA GLY A 54 4.40 4.26 -5.51
C GLY A 54 5.10 5.40 -4.76
N ASP A 55 6.06 6.00 -5.47
CA ASP A 55 7.01 6.99 -5.00
C ASP A 55 6.30 8.32 -4.64
N LEU A 56 6.56 8.84 -3.43
CA LEU A 56 5.84 10.01 -2.88
C LEU A 56 6.69 11.27 -2.81
N HIS A 57 8.01 11.14 -2.71
CA HIS A 57 8.99 12.21 -2.84
C HIS A 57 8.60 13.54 -2.15
N GLY A 58 8.37 13.47 -0.84
CA GLY A 58 8.16 14.62 0.03
C GLY A 58 6.90 15.45 -0.26
N ASP A 59 5.95 14.94 -1.04
CA ASP A 59 4.68 15.61 -1.37
C ASP A 59 3.53 15.05 -0.51
N ILE A 60 3.31 15.69 0.64
CA ILE A 60 2.27 15.27 1.59
C ILE A 60 0.85 15.43 1.04
N ASP A 61 0.62 16.41 0.17
CA ASP A 61 -0.71 16.68 -0.38
C ASP A 61 -1.11 15.58 -1.36
N ASN A 62 -0.22 15.21 -2.28
CA ASN A 62 -0.47 14.10 -3.20
C ASN A 62 -0.44 12.74 -2.48
N ALA A 63 0.39 12.56 -1.45
CA ALA A 63 0.34 11.37 -0.60
C ALA A 63 -1.04 11.18 0.04
N LYS A 64 -1.60 12.23 0.64
CA LYS A 64 -2.97 12.17 1.22
C LYS A 64 -4.02 11.93 0.15
N ARG A 65 -3.96 12.62 -0.99
CA ARG A 65 -4.92 12.43 -2.10
C ARG A 65 -4.93 11.00 -2.63
N VAL A 66 -3.76 10.38 -2.82
CA VAL A 66 -3.64 8.98 -3.26
C VAL A 66 -4.20 8.01 -2.22
N LEU A 67 -3.86 8.20 -0.95
CA LEU A 67 -4.40 7.35 0.12
C LEU A 67 -5.92 7.53 0.28
N GLN A 68 -6.46 8.73 0.09
CA GLN A 68 -7.90 9.00 0.13
C GLN A 68 -8.64 8.39 -1.06
N MET A 69 -8.15 8.58 -2.29
CA MET A 69 -8.81 8.01 -3.47
C MET A 69 -8.80 6.47 -3.46
N ALA A 70 -7.78 5.86 -2.87
CA ALA A 70 -7.69 4.41 -2.69
C ALA A 70 -8.47 3.90 -1.47
N GLN A 71 -9.15 4.78 -0.73
CA GLN A 71 -9.91 4.48 0.48
C GLN A 71 -9.05 3.83 1.58
N ILE A 72 -7.80 4.27 1.70
CA ILE A 72 -6.90 3.88 2.78
C ILE A 72 -7.06 4.81 3.99
N ILE A 73 -7.23 6.10 3.73
CA ILE A 73 -7.48 7.10 4.78
C ILE A 73 -8.76 7.89 4.54
N GLY A 74 -9.38 8.36 5.62
CA GLY A 74 -10.51 9.28 5.60
C GLY A 74 -10.10 10.75 5.42
N GLY A 75 -11.08 11.65 5.50
CA GLY A 75 -10.88 13.09 5.41
C GLY A 75 -9.99 13.68 6.51
N ASP A 76 -9.94 13.03 7.68
CA ASP A 76 -9.09 13.39 8.82
C ASP A 76 -7.72 12.70 8.83
N SER A 77 -7.34 12.06 7.71
CA SER A 77 -6.10 11.29 7.54
C SER A 77 -5.95 10.07 8.46
N LYS A 78 -7.05 9.53 9.01
CA LYS A 78 -7.04 8.26 9.75
C LYS A 78 -7.32 7.07 8.85
N TRP A 79 -6.80 5.91 9.23
CA TRP A 79 -7.09 4.62 8.61
C TRP A 79 -8.59 4.35 8.58
N VAL A 80 -9.10 3.95 7.41
CA VAL A 80 -10.52 3.58 7.20
C VAL A 80 -10.66 2.28 6.41
N ALA A 81 -9.56 1.58 6.19
CA ALA A 81 -9.50 0.41 5.30
C ALA A 81 -9.70 -0.92 6.03
N GLY A 82 -10.07 -0.90 7.31
CA GLY A 82 -10.33 -2.11 8.10
C GLY A 82 -9.16 -3.08 8.05
N THR A 83 -9.42 -4.28 7.54
CA THR A 83 -8.44 -5.38 7.43
C THR A 83 -7.52 -5.31 6.21
N ASP A 84 -7.59 -4.25 5.42
CA ASP A 84 -6.82 -4.15 4.18
C ASP A 84 -5.31 -4.07 4.43
N ILE A 85 -4.54 -4.42 3.39
CA ILE A 85 -3.09 -4.30 3.39
C ILE A 85 -2.69 -3.09 2.55
N LEU A 86 -2.01 -2.12 3.16
CA LEU A 86 -1.31 -1.06 2.44
C LEU A 86 0.15 -1.46 2.21
N VAL A 87 0.66 -1.23 0.99
CA VAL A 87 2.09 -1.31 0.68
C VAL A 87 2.56 0.04 0.13
N GLN A 88 3.62 0.60 0.71
CA GLN A 88 4.32 1.77 0.17
C GLN A 88 5.68 1.32 -0.36
N THR A 89 5.99 1.59 -1.63
CA THR A 89 7.13 0.99 -2.34
C THR A 89 8.41 1.83 -2.36
N GLY A 90 8.70 2.61 -1.32
CA GLY A 90 9.94 3.40 -1.19
C GLY A 90 9.87 4.78 -1.82
N ASP A 91 10.96 5.54 -1.71
CA ASP A 91 11.09 6.92 -2.20
C ASP A 91 10.02 7.86 -1.64
N ILE A 92 9.91 7.87 -0.30
CA ILE A 92 9.13 8.86 0.44
C ILE A 92 9.92 10.17 0.56
N VAL A 93 11.25 10.12 0.71
CA VAL A 93 12.10 11.31 0.84
C VAL A 93 12.44 11.97 -0.50
N ASP A 94 13.06 13.15 -0.39
CA ASP A 94 13.61 13.97 -1.47
C ASP A 94 12.58 14.63 -2.38
N ARG A 95 13.06 15.59 -3.19
CA ARG A 95 12.31 16.45 -4.13
C ARG A 95 11.32 17.40 -3.48
N GLY A 96 10.44 16.90 -2.61
CA GLY A 96 9.51 17.70 -1.82
C GLY A 96 10.14 18.18 -0.50
N ALA A 97 9.31 18.78 0.33
CA ALA A 97 9.71 19.32 1.64
C ALA A 97 9.13 18.52 2.82
N HIS A 98 8.11 17.70 2.60
CA HIS A 98 7.27 17.17 3.67
C HIS A 98 7.51 15.68 3.95
N ALA A 99 8.75 15.20 3.76
CA ALA A 99 9.06 13.80 4.02
C ALA A 99 8.78 13.41 5.49
N ASP A 100 9.05 14.32 6.43
CA ASP A 100 8.75 14.14 7.85
C ASP A 100 7.25 13.94 8.12
N ASP A 101 6.38 14.71 7.48
CA ASP A 101 4.93 14.58 7.61
C ASP A 101 4.44 13.24 7.05
N ILE A 102 5.00 12.78 5.92
CA ILE A 102 4.62 11.50 5.30
C ILE A 102 5.05 10.33 6.20
N TYR A 103 6.27 10.34 6.75
CA TYR A 103 6.69 9.27 7.67
C TYR A 103 5.84 9.21 8.94
N ARG A 104 5.48 10.36 9.52
CA ARG A 104 4.57 10.40 10.68
C ARG A 104 3.18 9.87 10.33
N LEU A 105 2.67 10.20 9.14
CA LEU A 105 1.42 9.64 8.64
C LEU A 105 1.52 8.11 8.52
N ILE A 106 2.51 7.58 7.80
CA ILE A 106 2.69 6.14 7.63
C ILE A 106 2.88 5.42 8.98
N GLN A 107 3.65 6.00 9.90
CA GLN A 107 3.82 5.47 11.26
C GLN A 107 2.49 5.40 12.02
N SER A 108 1.70 6.47 11.98
CA SER A 108 0.36 6.50 12.57
C SER A 108 -0.57 5.46 11.96
N LEU A 109 -0.59 5.36 10.63
CA LEU A 109 -1.41 4.39 9.90
C LEU A 109 -1.02 2.95 10.21
N ARG A 110 0.25 2.66 10.44
CA ARG A 110 0.69 1.31 10.83
C ARG A 110 0.08 0.87 12.15
N GLY A 111 0.03 1.75 13.15
CA GLY A 111 -0.62 1.48 14.43
C GLY A 111 -2.13 1.33 14.29
N GLN A 112 -2.78 2.22 13.54
CA GLN A 112 -4.23 2.19 13.32
C GLN A 112 -4.66 0.94 12.55
N ALA A 113 -3.98 0.61 11.44
CA ALA A 113 -4.24 -0.58 10.65
C ALA A 113 -4.13 -1.84 11.52
N ALA A 114 -3.05 -1.97 12.30
CA ALA A 114 -2.87 -3.11 13.19
C ALA A 114 -4.01 -3.25 14.21
N SER A 115 -4.55 -2.14 14.72
CA SER A 115 -5.69 -2.15 15.66
C SER A 115 -7.01 -2.60 15.03
N GLU A 116 -7.12 -2.52 13.70
CA GLU A 116 -8.29 -2.95 12.92
C GLU A 116 -8.07 -4.28 12.18
N GLY A 117 -6.94 -4.95 12.42
CA GLY A 117 -6.57 -6.19 11.74
C GLY A 117 -6.01 -6.00 10.32
N GLY A 118 -5.81 -4.76 9.89
CA GLY A 118 -5.11 -4.39 8.67
C GLY A 118 -3.59 -4.36 8.85
N LYS A 119 -2.88 -4.01 7.77
CA LYS A 119 -1.41 -4.00 7.78
C LYS A 119 -0.85 -2.88 6.90
N VAL A 120 0.26 -2.30 7.34
CA VAL A 120 1.10 -1.43 6.51
C VAL A 120 2.46 -2.09 6.30
N VAL A 121 2.83 -2.28 5.04
CA VAL A 121 4.15 -2.76 4.60
C VAL A 121 4.89 -1.60 3.96
N SER A 122 6.11 -1.34 4.41
CA SER A 122 6.90 -0.19 3.95
C SER A 122 8.22 -0.67 3.38
N ILE A 123 8.50 -0.29 2.14
CA ILE A 123 9.73 -0.63 1.42
C ILE A 123 10.66 0.58 1.44
N LEU A 124 11.97 0.34 1.51
CA LEU A 124 12.99 1.37 1.29
C LEU A 124 13.27 1.48 -0.20
N GLY A 125 13.28 2.71 -0.70
CA GLY A 125 13.76 3.06 -2.01
C GLY A 125 15.22 3.50 -2.02
N ASN A 126 15.70 3.84 -3.21
CA ASN A 126 17.09 4.29 -3.32
C ASN A 126 17.28 5.64 -2.65
N HIS A 127 16.26 6.51 -2.61
CA HIS A 127 16.37 7.83 -1.99
C HIS A 127 16.54 7.74 -0.46
N GLU A 128 15.94 6.75 0.21
CA GLU A 128 16.20 6.51 1.63
C GLU A 128 17.66 6.12 1.88
N VAL A 129 18.21 5.21 1.06
CA VAL A 129 19.61 4.77 1.20
C VAL A 129 20.58 5.90 0.81
N MET A 130 20.27 6.70 -0.21
CA MET A 130 21.01 7.91 -0.55
C MET A 130 21.10 8.87 0.64
N ASN A 131 19.96 9.15 1.29
CA ASN A 131 19.91 10.01 2.46
C ASN A 131 20.74 9.45 3.62
N ALA A 132 20.69 8.14 3.85
CA ALA A 132 21.45 7.45 4.87
C ALA A 132 22.97 7.56 4.67
N ILE A 133 23.45 7.41 3.43
CA ILE A 133 24.89 7.51 3.10
C ILE A 133 25.38 8.96 2.93
N GLY A 134 24.52 9.96 3.18
CA GLY A 134 24.86 11.37 3.06
C GLY A 134 24.80 11.93 1.64
N ASP A 135 24.16 11.24 0.70
CA ASP A 135 23.86 11.76 -0.63
C ASP A 135 22.54 12.55 -0.61
N TRP A 136 22.64 13.86 -0.46
CA TRP A 136 21.53 14.78 -0.30
C TRP A 136 21.31 15.66 -1.54
N ARG A 137 21.80 15.23 -2.71
CA ARG A 137 21.66 15.97 -3.97
C ARG A 137 20.22 16.33 -4.33
N TYR A 138 19.25 15.55 -3.85
CA TYR A 138 17.82 15.75 -4.11
C TYR A 138 17.04 16.26 -2.88
N VAL A 139 17.72 16.49 -1.76
CA VAL A 139 17.11 17.05 -0.55
C VAL A 139 16.93 18.56 -0.74
N THR A 140 15.71 19.06 -0.53
CA THR A 140 15.43 20.50 -0.65
C THR A 140 15.88 21.27 0.58
N LYS A 141 16.11 22.59 0.41
CA LYS A 141 16.38 23.48 1.54
C LYS A 141 15.20 23.53 2.52
N ASP A 142 13.98 23.42 2.01
CA ASP A 142 12.76 23.46 2.82
C ASP A 142 12.60 22.20 3.66
N ASP A 143 12.92 21.01 3.11
CA ASP A 143 13.00 19.76 3.88
C ASP A 143 14.03 19.93 5.02
N ILE A 144 15.25 20.40 4.72
CA ILE A 144 16.28 20.66 5.73
C ILE A 144 15.80 21.64 6.81
N ALA A 145 15.12 22.72 6.42
CA ALA A 145 14.62 23.73 7.35
C ALA A 145 13.55 23.15 8.29
N ARG A 146 12.66 22.28 7.79
CA ARG A 146 11.61 21.63 8.60
C ARG A 146 12.17 20.71 9.67
N PHE A 147 13.27 20.01 9.40
CA PHE A 147 13.98 19.24 10.41
C PHE A 147 14.73 20.12 11.43
N GLY A 148 14.77 21.45 11.26
CA GLY A 148 15.52 22.37 12.13
C GLY A 148 16.96 22.62 11.67
N GLY A 149 17.26 22.36 10.40
CA GLY A 149 18.58 22.54 9.79
C GLY A 149 19.37 21.23 9.64
N THR A 150 20.52 21.32 8.96
CA THR A 150 21.32 20.15 8.54
C THR A 150 21.66 19.21 9.69
N LYS A 151 22.15 19.74 10.81
CA LYS A 151 22.55 18.93 11.98
C LYS A 151 21.37 18.19 12.58
N ALA A 152 20.21 18.84 12.70
CA ALA A 152 19.01 18.25 13.27
C ALA A 152 18.43 17.18 12.34
N ARG A 153 18.47 17.40 11.03
CA ARG A 153 18.10 16.37 10.03
C ARG A 153 19.03 15.15 10.06
N GLN A 154 20.34 15.37 10.10
CA GLN A 154 21.31 14.26 10.26
C GLN A 154 21.07 13.49 11.55
N HIS A 155 20.79 14.18 12.66
CA HIS A 155 20.46 13.53 13.92
C HIS A 155 19.15 12.74 13.82
N ALA A 156 18.10 13.28 13.18
CA ALA A 156 16.85 12.56 12.98
C ALA A 156 17.03 11.27 12.15
N LEU A 157 17.90 11.31 11.13
CA LEU A 157 18.23 10.16 10.30
C LEU A 157 19.12 9.12 11.00
N SER A 158 19.95 9.51 11.96
CA SER A 158 20.90 8.58 12.58
C SER A 158 20.20 7.41 13.28
N ALA A 159 20.95 6.35 13.60
CA ALA A 159 20.45 5.19 14.35
C ALA A 159 19.91 5.56 15.77
N GLU A 160 20.24 6.75 16.26
CA GLU A 160 19.74 7.32 17.53
C GLU A 160 18.53 8.24 17.32
N GLY A 161 18.29 8.68 16.08
CA GLY A 161 17.20 9.56 15.71
C GLY A 161 15.90 8.82 15.41
N TRP A 162 14.79 9.54 15.52
CA TRP A 162 13.46 8.96 15.35
C TRP A 162 13.22 8.36 13.95
N LEU A 163 13.78 8.97 12.89
CA LEU A 163 13.56 8.53 11.52
C LEU A 163 14.47 7.35 11.17
N GLY A 164 15.73 7.37 11.62
CA GLY A 164 16.61 6.22 11.46
C GLY A 164 16.12 4.99 12.21
N GLN A 165 15.62 5.15 13.44
CA GLN A 165 14.97 4.07 14.19
C GLN A 165 13.72 3.55 13.49
N GLU A 166 12.90 4.44 12.93
CA GLU A 166 11.71 4.06 12.16
C GLU A 166 12.08 3.21 10.94
N TRP A 167 13.10 3.61 10.16
CA TRP A 167 13.56 2.83 9.00
C TRP A 167 14.14 1.48 9.39
N LEU A 168 14.99 1.43 10.42
CA LEU A 168 15.62 0.19 10.87
C LEU A 168 14.60 -0.82 11.42
N ALA A 169 13.54 -0.35 12.08
CA ALA A 169 12.55 -1.22 12.72
C ALA A 169 11.41 -1.65 11.79
N ASN A 170 10.96 -0.76 10.90
CA ASN A 170 9.66 -0.91 10.23
C ASN A 170 9.73 -0.97 8.70
N TYR A 171 10.92 -0.84 8.10
CA TYR A 171 11.09 -0.84 6.65
C TYR A 171 12.05 -1.95 6.21
N SER A 172 11.83 -2.46 5.00
CA SER A 172 12.68 -3.49 4.37
C SER A 172 13.03 -3.13 2.92
N ILE A 173 14.08 -3.72 2.35
CA ILE A 173 14.43 -3.48 0.93
C ILE A 173 13.43 -4.14 -0.01
N THR A 174 12.92 -5.30 0.39
CA THR A 174 11.90 -6.05 -0.35
C THR A 174 10.91 -6.70 0.61
N ALA A 175 9.73 -7.08 0.10
CA ALA A 175 8.76 -7.86 0.85
C ALA A 175 8.13 -8.95 -0.02
N LEU A 176 7.87 -10.10 0.58
CA LEU A 176 6.98 -11.12 0.03
C LEU A 176 5.70 -11.11 0.88
N VAL A 177 4.63 -10.52 0.34
CA VAL A 177 3.40 -10.25 1.08
C VAL A 177 2.35 -11.31 0.71
N PRO A 178 2.00 -12.24 1.61
CA PRO A 178 0.85 -13.10 1.39
C PRO A 178 -0.42 -12.27 1.44
N ILE A 179 -1.37 -12.53 0.53
CA ILE A 179 -2.65 -11.82 0.56
C ILE A 179 -3.47 -12.23 1.77
N SER A 180 -3.39 -13.47 2.23
CA SER A 180 -4.05 -13.91 3.48
C SER A 180 -3.09 -14.67 4.40
N SER A 181 -3.54 -15.01 5.60
CA SER A 181 -2.81 -15.87 6.54
C SER A 181 -2.76 -17.35 6.12
N HIS A 182 -3.53 -17.78 5.12
CA HIS A 182 -3.56 -19.18 4.70
C HIS A 182 -2.27 -19.57 3.95
N PRO A 183 -1.62 -20.71 4.26
CA PRO A 183 -0.35 -21.11 3.65
C PRO A 183 -0.36 -21.25 2.13
N SER A 184 -1.49 -21.64 1.55
CA SER A 184 -1.64 -21.76 0.09
C SER A 184 -1.95 -20.44 -0.62
N SER A 185 -2.09 -19.34 0.13
CA SER A 185 -2.48 -18.07 -0.45
C SER A 185 -1.42 -17.50 -1.39
N PRO A 186 -1.88 -16.78 -2.44
CA PRO A 186 -0.99 -16.02 -3.29
C PRO A 186 -0.09 -15.10 -2.47
N THR A 187 1.18 -15.03 -2.86
CA THR A 187 2.11 -14.03 -2.35
C THR A 187 2.52 -13.07 -3.46
N PHE A 188 2.75 -11.81 -3.09
CA PHE A 188 3.16 -10.75 -4.00
C PHE A 188 4.51 -10.20 -3.57
N SER A 189 5.44 -10.13 -4.52
CA SER A 189 6.77 -9.56 -4.31
C SER A 189 6.71 -8.05 -4.50
N PHE A 190 7.26 -7.30 -3.56
CA PHE A 190 7.43 -5.86 -3.63
C PHE A 190 8.90 -5.51 -3.48
N THR A 191 9.38 -4.62 -4.35
CA THR A 191 10.73 -4.02 -4.34
C THR A 191 10.61 -2.59 -4.82
N HIS A 192 11.52 -1.70 -4.44
CA HIS A 192 11.46 -0.32 -4.94
C HIS A 192 11.86 -0.23 -6.42
N GLY A 193 13.07 -0.67 -6.79
CA GLY A 193 13.48 -0.79 -8.19
C GLY A 193 12.79 -1.97 -8.88
N SER A 194 13.58 -2.95 -9.29
CA SER A 194 13.08 -4.24 -9.80
C SER A 194 14.05 -5.35 -9.45
N LEU A 195 13.59 -6.59 -9.45
CA LEU A 195 14.44 -7.75 -9.17
C LEU A 195 15.10 -8.25 -10.45
N ARG A 196 16.43 -8.23 -10.49
CA ARG A 196 17.21 -8.89 -11.56
C ARG A 196 17.26 -10.40 -11.29
N PRO A 197 16.84 -11.29 -12.21
CA PRO A 197 16.85 -12.75 -11.96
C PRO A 197 18.23 -13.33 -11.65
N SER A 198 19.28 -12.69 -12.17
CA SER A 198 20.69 -13.04 -11.94
C SER A 198 21.31 -12.34 -10.72
N TYR A 199 20.53 -11.62 -9.90
CA TYR A 199 21.05 -11.03 -8.66
C TYR A 199 21.53 -12.12 -7.70
N ALA A 200 22.80 -12.05 -7.29
CA ALA A 200 23.49 -13.14 -6.60
C ALA A 200 22.84 -13.50 -5.26
N ASN A 201 22.33 -12.49 -4.54
CA ASN A 201 21.70 -12.63 -3.23
C ASN A 201 20.16 -12.62 -3.31
N LEU A 202 19.58 -13.06 -4.43
CA LEU A 202 18.14 -13.10 -4.62
C LEU A 202 17.45 -14.03 -3.61
N THR A 203 18.08 -15.18 -3.29
CA THR A 203 17.51 -16.22 -2.41
C THR A 203 18.42 -16.53 -1.22
N PRO A 204 17.88 -16.87 -0.03
CA PRO A 204 16.45 -17.02 0.30
C PRO A 204 15.70 -15.68 0.28
N TYR A 205 14.62 -15.60 -0.50
CA TYR A 205 13.83 -14.37 -0.67
C TYR A 205 12.70 -14.30 0.37
N PRO A 206 12.41 -13.14 0.98
CA PRO A 206 13.09 -11.84 0.85
C PRO A 206 14.28 -11.66 1.84
N ALA A 207 14.54 -12.66 2.68
CA ALA A 207 15.44 -12.54 3.84
C ALA A 207 16.89 -12.16 3.49
N ALA A 208 17.49 -12.74 2.45
CA ALA A 208 18.86 -12.44 2.05
C ALA A 208 19.05 -10.96 1.70
N ILE A 209 18.15 -10.42 0.87
CA ILE A 209 18.18 -9.01 0.46
C ILE A 209 17.95 -8.09 1.66
N ASN A 210 16.98 -8.43 2.51
CA ASN A 210 16.64 -7.60 3.68
C ASN A 210 17.76 -7.59 4.73
N ASN A 211 18.46 -8.71 4.93
CA ASN A 211 19.61 -8.78 5.84
C ASN A 211 20.77 -7.89 5.35
N LEU A 212 21.09 -7.94 4.04
CA LEU A 212 22.10 -7.07 3.43
C LEU A 212 21.70 -5.60 3.56
N GLY A 213 20.45 -5.27 3.24
CA GLY A 213 19.91 -3.93 3.37
C GLY A 213 19.96 -3.38 4.79
N HIS A 214 19.55 -4.18 5.77
CA HIS A 214 19.58 -3.79 7.18
C HIS A 214 21.01 -3.56 7.67
N SER A 215 21.96 -4.42 7.27
CA SER A 215 23.39 -4.25 7.57
C SER A 215 23.94 -2.96 6.96
N LEU A 216 23.70 -2.71 5.66
CA LEU A 216 24.15 -1.50 4.98
C LEU A 216 23.53 -0.24 5.59
N LEU A 217 22.23 -0.25 5.85
CA LEU A 217 21.52 0.87 6.43
C LEU A 217 22.04 1.17 7.84
N THR A 218 22.24 0.15 8.67
CA THR A 218 22.80 0.32 10.02
C THR A 218 24.17 1.00 9.97
N LYS A 219 25.07 0.56 9.07
CA LYS A 219 26.39 1.19 8.87
C LYS A 219 26.28 2.65 8.44
N ALA A 220 25.34 2.96 7.55
CA ALA A 220 25.13 4.32 7.04
C ALA A 220 24.56 5.27 8.11
N LEU A 221 23.66 4.78 8.96
CA LEU A 221 22.99 5.58 9.99
C LEU A 221 23.75 5.68 11.32
N THR A 222 24.78 4.85 11.53
CA THR A 222 25.57 4.86 12.76
C THR A 222 26.58 6.02 12.77
N PRO A 223 26.59 6.90 13.80
CA PRO A 223 27.60 7.94 13.92
C PRO A 223 29.05 7.43 14.02
N PRO A 224 30.05 8.18 13.51
CA PRO A 224 29.92 9.43 12.77
C PRO A 224 29.40 9.19 11.34
N MET A 225 28.27 9.83 11.01
CA MET A 225 27.67 9.75 9.68
C MET A 225 28.49 10.56 8.67
N ALA A 226 28.38 10.21 7.39
CA ALA A 226 28.98 10.98 6.31
C ALA A 226 28.42 12.43 6.29
N PRO A 227 29.26 13.45 6.05
CA PRO A 227 28.79 14.81 5.86
C PRO A 227 27.95 14.89 4.56
N PRO A 228 26.83 15.62 4.57
CA PRO A 228 25.90 15.59 3.45
C PRO A 228 26.49 16.28 2.21
N TYR A 229 26.37 15.62 1.06
CA TYR A 229 26.69 16.14 -0.26
C TYR A 229 25.42 16.58 -0.97
N PRO A 230 25.34 17.81 -1.53
CA PRO A 230 26.27 18.94 -1.45
C PRO A 230 26.14 19.75 -0.13
N PRO A 231 27.12 20.61 0.24
CA PRO A 231 28.30 21.02 -0.54
C PRO A 231 29.56 20.18 -0.29
N ASN A 232 29.53 19.22 0.63
CA ASN A 232 30.71 18.38 0.92
C ASN A 232 30.99 17.41 -0.22
N PRO A 233 32.23 16.91 -0.41
CA PRO A 233 32.50 15.86 -1.38
C PRO A 233 31.64 14.61 -1.14
N TYR A 234 31.21 13.95 -2.22
CA TYR A 234 30.48 12.69 -2.13
C TYR A 234 31.34 11.61 -1.47
N SER A 235 30.86 11.06 -0.35
CA SER A 235 31.61 10.10 0.48
C SER A 235 31.52 8.65 -0.01
N GLY A 236 30.53 8.34 -0.86
CA GLY A 236 30.24 6.97 -1.29
C GLY A 236 29.61 6.12 -0.18
N LEU A 237 29.72 4.79 -0.33
CA LEU A 237 29.21 3.85 0.66
C LEU A 237 30.07 3.88 1.95
N PRO A 238 29.49 3.52 3.12
CA PRO A 238 30.20 3.48 4.39
C PRO A 238 31.49 2.64 4.34
N LYS A 239 32.45 2.96 5.21
CA LYS A 239 33.64 2.11 5.36
C LYS A 239 33.24 0.72 5.85
N GLY A 240 33.86 -0.32 5.31
CA GLY A 240 33.54 -1.71 5.65
C GLY A 240 32.27 -2.24 4.97
N THR A 241 31.74 -1.54 3.97
CA THR A 241 30.73 -2.07 3.07
C THR A 241 31.28 -3.30 2.33
N THR A 242 30.53 -4.41 2.34
CA THR A 242 30.94 -5.65 1.68
C THR A 242 30.68 -5.59 0.17
N HIS A 243 31.16 -6.58 -0.57
CA HIS A 243 30.87 -6.68 -1.99
C HIS A 243 29.37 -6.86 -2.26
N GLU A 244 28.69 -7.67 -1.45
CA GLU A 244 27.25 -7.95 -1.55
C GLU A 244 26.40 -6.72 -1.24
N GLU A 245 26.79 -5.93 -0.24
CA GLU A 245 26.14 -4.65 0.07
C GLU A 245 26.39 -3.60 -1.03
N THR A 246 27.56 -3.65 -1.68
CA THR A 246 27.85 -2.81 -2.84
C THR A 246 26.96 -3.20 -4.02
N ASP A 247 26.81 -4.50 -4.32
CA ASP A 247 25.94 -5.00 -5.40
C ASP A 247 24.45 -4.75 -5.10
N LEU A 248 24.05 -4.76 -3.82
CA LEU A 248 22.70 -4.36 -3.39
C LEU A 248 22.37 -2.91 -3.80
N TYR A 249 23.31 -1.98 -3.57
CA TYR A 249 23.12 -0.55 -3.89
C TYR A 249 23.51 -0.18 -5.32
N ALA A 250 24.21 -1.04 -6.06
CA ALA A 250 24.60 -0.77 -7.44
C ALA A 250 23.38 -0.63 -8.37
N GLU A 251 23.61 -0.08 -9.57
CA GLU A 251 22.58 0.07 -10.62
C GLU A 251 21.89 -1.25 -10.98
N GLY A 252 22.59 -2.38 -10.84
CA GLY A 252 22.05 -3.72 -11.05
C GLY A 252 21.31 -4.34 -9.85
N GLY A 253 21.29 -3.65 -8.72
CA GLY A 253 20.70 -4.09 -7.46
C GLY A 253 19.21 -3.72 -7.32
N PRO A 254 18.52 -4.29 -6.32
CA PRO A 254 17.06 -4.15 -6.15
C PRO A 254 16.56 -2.73 -5.87
N LEU A 255 17.46 -1.82 -5.46
CA LEU A 255 17.13 -0.42 -5.21
C LEU A 255 17.08 0.42 -6.49
N TRP A 256 17.78 0.03 -7.56
CA TRP A 256 17.98 0.88 -8.74
C TRP A 256 17.60 0.22 -10.05
N TRP A 257 17.63 -1.11 -10.12
CA TRP A 257 17.55 -1.79 -11.41
C TRP A 257 16.18 -1.60 -12.06
N ARG A 258 16.18 -1.16 -13.33
CA ARG A 258 14.97 -0.79 -14.09
C ARG A 258 14.53 -1.83 -15.12
N GLY A 259 15.21 -2.97 -15.19
CA GLY A 259 15.08 -3.86 -16.34
C GLY A 259 13.67 -4.43 -16.56
N LEU A 260 12.89 -4.69 -15.50
CA LEU A 260 11.48 -5.12 -15.65
C LEU A 260 10.57 -4.01 -16.19
N ALA A 261 10.94 -2.74 -16.02
CA ALA A 261 10.20 -1.59 -16.50
C ALA A 261 10.60 -1.21 -17.94
N GLU A 262 11.90 -1.30 -18.29
CA GLU A 262 12.43 -0.68 -19.51
C GLU A 262 12.77 -1.64 -20.64
N ARG A 263 12.96 -2.94 -20.36
CA ARG A 263 13.33 -3.91 -21.42
C ARG A 263 12.13 -4.38 -22.23
N GLU A 264 12.42 -5.00 -23.36
CA GLU A 264 11.43 -5.55 -24.29
C GLU A 264 10.53 -6.60 -23.63
N GLU A 265 9.26 -6.64 -24.03
CA GLU A 265 8.22 -7.49 -23.42
C GLU A 265 8.63 -8.96 -23.32
N VAL A 266 9.18 -9.51 -24.40
CA VAL A 266 9.60 -10.92 -24.46
C VAL A 266 10.61 -11.24 -23.36
N GLN A 267 11.63 -10.39 -23.20
CA GLN A 267 12.67 -10.57 -22.19
C GLN A 267 12.12 -10.39 -20.77
N VAL A 268 11.25 -9.39 -20.56
CA VAL A 268 10.59 -9.16 -19.27
C VAL A 268 9.74 -10.37 -18.88
N CYS A 269 9.06 -11.01 -19.82
CA CYS A 269 8.21 -12.18 -19.54
C CYS A 269 9.01 -13.44 -19.21
N GLU A 270 10.17 -13.63 -19.84
CA GLU A 270 11.12 -14.69 -19.48
C GLU A 270 11.65 -14.48 -18.05
N TRP A 271 12.09 -13.27 -17.72
CA TRP A 271 12.57 -12.93 -16.38
C TRP A 271 11.47 -13.02 -15.33
N ALA A 272 10.24 -12.60 -15.64
CA ALA A 272 9.11 -12.74 -14.74
C ALA A 272 8.84 -14.20 -14.40
N LYS A 273 8.89 -15.10 -15.39
CA LYS A 273 8.74 -16.54 -15.17
C LYS A 273 9.84 -17.09 -14.28
N GLU A 274 11.10 -16.74 -14.55
CA GLU A 274 12.26 -17.18 -13.77
C GLU A 274 12.18 -16.70 -12.31
N LEU A 275 11.85 -15.42 -12.10
CA LEU A 275 11.71 -14.84 -10.76
C LEU A 275 10.58 -15.51 -9.98
N LYS A 276 9.39 -15.66 -10.57
CA LYS A 276 8.25 -16.33 -9.93
C LYS A 276 8.62 -17.75 -9.49
N GLN A 277 9.39 -18.49 -10.29
CA GLN A 277 9.90 -19.82 -9.93
C GLN A 277 10.90 -19.77 -8.78
N LYS A 278 11.83 -18.80 -8.76
CA LYS A 278 12.87 -18.67 -7.74
C LYS A 278 12.35 -18.19 -6.38
N ILE A 279 11.39 -17.26 -6.39
CA ILE A 279 10.94 -16.56 -5.17
C ILE A 279 9.53 -16.95 -4.71
N GLY A 280 8.80 -17.74 -5.49
CA GLY A 280 7.46 -18.22 -5.14
C GLY A 280 6.35 -17.16 -5.17
N ALA A 281 6.61 -15.99 -5.75
CA ALA A 281 5.60 -14.93 -5.88
C ALA A 281 4.67 -15.17 -7.08
N ARG A 282 3.41 -14.74 -6.95
CA ARG A 282 2.48 -14.68 -8.08
C ARG A 282 2.72 -13.49 -8.98
N ARG A 283 2.98 -12.32 -8.38
CA ARG A 283 3.26 -11.05 -9.06
C ARG A 283 4.50 -10.39 -8.47
N ILE A 284 5.20 -9.64 -9.31
CA ILE A 284 6.39 -8.85 -8.96
C ILE A 284 6.02 -7.39 -9.18
N ILE A 285 5.99 -6.60 -8.12
CA ILE A 285 5.56 -5.21 -8.13
C ILE A 285 6.75 -4.31 -7.77
N GLY A 286 6.95 -3.26 -8.58
CA GLY A 286 8.05 -2.29 -8.43
C GLY A 286 7.61 -0.84 -8.59
N GLY A 287 8.40 0.09 -8.04
CA GLY A 287 8.29 1.54 -8.24
C GLY A 287 9.46 2.07 -9.09
N HIS A 288 10.08 3.18 -8.67
CA HIS A 288 11.36 3.75 -9.16
C HIS A 288 11.42 4.27 -10.61
N THR A 289 10.73 3.59 -11.52
CA THR A 289 10.71 3.88 -12.96
C THR A 289 9.38 4.47 -13.35
N PRO A 290 9.26 5.81 -13.37
CA PRO A 290 7.97 6.43 -13.49
C PRO A 290 7.44 6.27 -14.90
N ASN A 291 6.16 5.93 -14.99
CA ASN A 291 5.35 6.21 -16.16
C ASN A 291 4.32 7.29 -15.80
N PHE A 292 4.56 8.51 -16.24
CA PHE A 292 3.78 9.67 -15.82
C PHE A 292 2.30 9.64 -16.21
N GLU A 293 1.85 8.68 -17.02
CA GLU A 293 0.46 8.57 -17.49
C GLU A 293 -0.33 7.45 -16.79
N LYS A 294 0.33 6.36 -16.39
CA LYS A 294 -0.36 5.15 -15.91
C LYS A 294 0.55 4.14 -15.22
N ILE A 295 -0.05 3.33 -14.36
CA ILE A 295 0.54 2.05 -13.91
C ILE A 295 0.77 1.15 -15.12
N VAL A 296 1.93 0.53 -15.18
CA VAL A 296 2.35 -0.33 -16.29
C VAL A 296 2.29 -1.80 -15.86
N ALA A 297 1.36 -2.56 -16.45
CA ALA A 297 1.32 -4.02 -16.32
C ALA A 297 2.04 -4.66 -17.51
N ARG A 298 2.87 -5.67 -17.22
CA ARG A 298 3.65 -6.43 -18.21
C ARG A 298 3.38 -7.93 -18.01
N CYS A 299 3.44 -8.71 -19.09
CA CYS A 299 3.39 -10.18 -19.02
C CYS A 299 2.15 -10.71 -18.28
N ASN A 300 0.97 -10.27 -18.74
CA ASN A 300 -0.33 -10.55 -18.11
C ASN A 300 -0.34 -10.14 -16.61
N ALA A 301 0.18 -8.94 -16.33
CA ALA A 301 0.37 -8.39 -14.99
C ALA A 301 1.22 -9.26 -14.05
N SER A 302 2.04 -10.18 -14.56
CA SER A 302 3.04 -10.88 -13.73
C SER A 302 4.07 -9.89 -13.16
N VAL A 303 4.31 -8.80 -13.89
CA VAL A 303 5.11 -7.66 -13.46
C VAL A 303 4.22 -6.41 -13.50
N ILE A 304 4.27 -5.59 -12.46
CA ILE A 304 3.51 -4.33 -12.39
C ILE A 304 4.43 -3.22 -11.86
N ILE A 305 4.57 -2.14 -12.63
CA ILE A 305 5.32 -0.95 -12.23
C ILE A 305 4.33 0.14 -11.86
N ILE A 306 4.38 0.55 -10.59
CA ILE A 306 3.35 1.42 -9.97
C ILE A 306 3.82 2.85 -9.72
N ASP A 307 5.08 3.16 -10.03
CA ASP A 307 5.54 4.55 -10.02
C ASP A 307 4.98 5.28 -11.24
N THR A 308 4.21 6.31 -10.96
CA THR A 308 3.56 7.18 -11.94
C THR A 308 3.97 8.65 -11.77
N GLY A 309 5.02 8.92 -10.99
CA GLY A 309 5.45 10.28 -10.67
C GLY A 309 4.40 11.07 -9.89
N ILE A 310 3.86 10.47 -8.83
CA ILE A 310 2.78 11.01 -7.98
C ILE A 310 3.13 12.40 -7.43
N SER A 311 4.38 12.61 -7.03
CA SER A 311 4.83 13.90 -6.50
C SER A 311 4.74 15.01 -7.55
N SER A 312 4.31 16.19 -7.10
CA SER A 312 4.23 17.40 -7.93
C SER A 312 5.59 17.82 -8.50
N ALA A 313 6.70 17.34 -7.92
CA ALA A 313 8.05 17.54 -8.46
C ALA A 313 8.28 16.83 -9.81
N TYR A 314 7.51 15.78 -10.11
CA TYR A 314 7.53 15.07 -11.39
C TYR A 314 6.33 15.42 -12.27
N GLY A 315 5.16 15.64 -11.66
CA GLY A 315 3.95 16.07 -12.37
C GLY A 315 3.22 14.96 -13.13
N GLY A 316 3.40 13.71 -12.71
CA GLY A 316 2.65 12.58 -13.24
C GLY A 316 1.26 12.43 -12.61
N VAL A 317 0.61 11.29 -12.87
CA VAL A 317 -0.75 11.04 -12.39
C VAL A 317 -0.77 10.47 -10.98
N LEU A 318 -1.81 10.81 -10.22
CA LEU A 318 -2.08 10.12 -8.97
C LEU A 318 -2.61 8.71 -9.25
N SER A 319 -2.00 7.69 -8.65
CA SER A 319 -2.45 6.31 -8.82
C SER A 319 -2.15 5.41 -7.63
N ALA A 320 -2.96 4.36 -7.48
CA ALA A 320 -2.69 3.23 -6.60
C ALA A 320 -2.99 1.90 -7.32
N LEU A 321 -2.22 0.87 -7.03
CA LEU A 321 -2.53 -0.50 -7.43
C LEU A 321 -3.48 -1.11 -6.40
N GLU A 322 -4.52 -1.80 -6.84
CA GLU A 322 -5.45 -2.52 -5.98
C GLU A 322 -5.53 -3.98 -6.43
N ILE A 323 -5.41 -4.90 -5.47
CA ILE A 323 -5.60 -6.32 -5.66
C ILE A 323 -6.74 -6.77 -4.74
N ILE A 324 -7.80 -7.32 -5.32
CA ILE A 324 -8.91 -7.92 -4.58
C ILE A 324 -8.84 -9.42 -4.75
N TYR A 325 -8.80 -10.13 -3.64
CA TYR A 325 -8.79 -11.58 -3.60
C TYR A 325 -10.06 -12.09 -2.94
N THR A 326 -10.74 -13.05 -3.57
CA THR A 326 -11.93 -13.67 -3.03
C THR A 326 -11.86 -15.19 -3.15
N LEU A 327 -12.48 -15.86 -2.18
CA LEU A 327 -12.81 -17.28 -2.24
C LEU A 327 -14.32 -17.43 -2.17
N THR A 328 -14.91 -18.06 -3.17
CA THR A 328 -16.34 -18.38 -3.22
C THR A 328 -16.51 -19.88 -3.09
N ALA A 329 -17.32 -20.34 -2.16
CA ALA A 329 -17.53 -21.77 -1.97
C ALA A 329 -18.16 -22.39 -3.23
N VAL A 330 -17.59 -23.49 -3.72
CA VAL A 330 -18.24 -24.26 -4.80
C VAL A 330 -19.39 -25.03 -4.17
N ASP A 331 -20.61 -24.53 -4.35
CA ASP A 331 -21.85 -25.08 -3.83
C ASP A 331 -21.86 -26.62 -3.89
N ARG A 332 -21.89 -27.28 -2.72
CA ARG A 332 -22.24 -28.70 -2.64
C ARG A 332 -23.74 -28.82 -2.90
N ARG A 333 -24.18 -28.72 -4.16
CA ARG A 333 -25.55 -29.09 -4.53
C ARG A 333 -25.86 -30.47 -3.94
N GLY A 334 -26.68 -30.52 -2.89
CA GLY A 334 -27.18 -31.76 -2.29
C GLY A 334 -27.07 -31.93 -0.77
N ARG A 335 -26.85 -30.90 0.07
CA ARG A 335 -27.17 -31.01 1.50
C ARG A 335 -28.18 -29.97 1.93
N ASP A 336 -29.27 -30.48 2.47
CA ASP A 336 -30.41 -29.78 3.03
C ASP A 336 -29.96 -28.68 4.02
N HIS A 337 -30.40 -27.44 3.79
CA HIS A 337 -30.04 -26.25 4.57
C HIS A 337 -30.67 -26.18 5.97
N SER A 338 -31.16 -27.31 6.50
CA SER A 338 -31.92 -27.33 7.74
C SER A 338 -31.09 -27.70 8.99
N GLN A 339 -29.79 -28.05 8.87
CA GLN A 339 -29.03 -28.61 10.01
C GLN A 339 -27.58 -28.14 10.23
N ASP A 340 -27.10 -27.04 9.63
CA ASP A 340 -25.77 -26.50 10.00
C ASP A 340 -25.91 -25.14 10.70
N PRO A 341 -25.74 -25.06 12.04
CA PRO A 341 -25.84 -23.80 12.79
C PRO A 341 -24.65 -22.85 12.58
N PHE A 342 -23.67 -23.21 11.74
CA PHE A 342 -22.38 -22.53 11.65
C PHE A 342 -22.23 -21.54 10.49
N LEU A 343 -23.27 -21.32 9.68
CA LEU A 343 -23.20 -20.41 8.53
C LEU A 343 -23.86 -19.05 8.80
N PHE A 344 -23.52 -18.42 9.93
CA PHE A 344 -23.75 -16.98 10.10
C PHE A 344 -22.67 -16.39 11.00
N SER A 345 -21.66 -15.76 10.37
CA SER A 345 -20.73 -14.86 11.05
C SER A 345 -20.46 -13.66 10.17
N THR A 346 -21.02 -12.52 10.59
CA THR A 346 -20.73 -11.21 10.03
C THR A 346 -19.34 -10.77 10.50
N GLY A 347 -18.38 -10.71 9.59
CA GLY A 347 -17.08 -10.06 9.78
C GLY A 347 -15.89 -11.01 9.86
N SER A 348 -14.81 -10.66 9.14
CA SER A 348 -13.42 -11.08 9.39
C SER A 348 -13.24 -12.51 9.93
N GLU A 349 -13.74 -13.54 9.24
CA GLU A 349 -13.28 -14.88 9.57
C GLU A 349 -11.85 -15.05 9.08
N SER A 350 -10.97 -15.37 10.03
CA SER A 350 -9.63 -15.88 9.74
C SER A 350 -9.74 -17.03 8.74
N MET A 351 -8.94 -16.98 7.67
CA MET A 351 -8.83 -18.10 6.72
C MET A 351 -8.46 -19.44 7.38
N ALA A 352 -8.02 -19.44 8.65
CA ALA A 352 -7.59 -20.62 9.40
C ALA A 352 -8.65 -21.73 9.58
N GLY A 353 -9.91 -21.49 9.19
CA GLY A 353 -11.00 -22.48 9.25
C GLY A 353 -11.52 -22.98 7.89
N LEU A 354 -11.09 -22.38 6.78
CA LEU A 354 -11.68 -22.66 5.47
C LEU A 354 -11.13 -23.96 4.88
N LYS A 355 -12.02 -24.94 4.67
CA LYS A 355 -11.69 -26.24 4.06
C LYS A 355 -12.69 -26.60 2.97
N GLY A 356 -12.21 -27.26 1.92
CA GLY A 356 -13.03 -27.71 0.80
C GLY A 356 -12.68 -27.03 -0.52
N ARG A 357 -13.64 -27.04 -1.45
CA ARG A 357 -13.45 -26.55 -2.82
C ARG A 357 -13.98 -25.13 -2.95
N PHE A 358 -13.15 -24.25 -3.48
CA PHE A 358 -13.46 -22.84 -3.68
C PHE A 358 -13.09 -22.42 -5.09
N ILE A 359 -13.82 -21.42 -5.60
CA ILE A 359 -13.35 -20.61 -6.71
C ILE A 359 -12.49 -19.50 -6.11
N GLU A 360 -11.18 -19.58 -6.37
CA GLU A 360 -10.22 -18.52 -6.11
C GLU A 360 -10.28 -17.51 -7.24
N ARG A 361 -10.50 -16.24 -6.88
CA ARG A 361 -10.54 -15.13 -7.83
C ARG A 361 -9.63 -14.00 -7.36
N GLU A 362 -8.82 -13.50 -8.26
CA GLU A 362 -7.92 -12.36 -8.05
C GLU A 362 -8.16 -11.31 -9.12
N GLU A 363 -8.57 -10.12 -8.70
CA GLU A 363 -8.75 -8.97 -9.56
C GLU A 363 -7.67 -7.92 -9.30
N VAL A 364 -7.04 -7.44 -10.37
CA VAL A 364 -5.98 -6.43 -10.29
C VAL A 364 -6.43 -5.17 -11.02
N HIS A 365 -6.39 -4.05 -10.32
CA HIS A 365 -6.89 -2.76 -10.80
C HIS A 365 -5.86 -1.65 -10.59
N ALA A 366 -5.77 -0.73 -11.53
CA ALA A 366 -5.14 0.57 -11.32
C ALA A 366 -6.22 1.61 -10.97
N ILE A 367 -6.13 2.20 -9.79
CA ILE A 367 -6.99 3.28 -9.31
C ILE A 367 -6.34 4.61 -9.66
N TYR A 368 -7.13 5.53 -10.20
CA TYR A 368 -6.80 6.93 -10.45
C TYR A 368 -7.94 7.81 -9.90
N GLU A 369 -7.72 9.13 -9.76
CA GLU A 369 -8.71 10.05 -9.16
C GLU A 369 -10.12 9.94 -9.73
N LYS A 370 -10.25 9.68 -11.03
CA LYS A 370 -11.53 9.70 -11.76
C LYS A 370 -11.86 8.37 -12.43
N SER A 371 -11.03 7.35 -12.26
CA SER A 371 -11.23 6.09 -12.98
C SER A 371 -10.55 4.92 -12.30
N ARG A 372 -11.09 3.73 -12.50
CA ARG A 372 -10.49 2.46 -12.12
C ARG A 372 -10.32 1.62 -13.38
N LYS A 373 -9.11 1.17 -13.67
CA LYS A 373 -8.78 0.38 -14.87
C LYS A 373 -8.42 -1.03 -14.48
N TRP A 374 -8.99 -2.01 -15.19
CA TRP A 374 -8.66 -3.41 -14.98
C TRP A 374 -7.31 -3.75 -15.62
N LEU A 375 -6.44 -4.40 -14.87
CA LEU A 375 -5.12 -4.85 -15.33
C LEU A 375 -5.09 -6.36 -15.58
N ALA A 376 -5.72 -7.15 -14.71
CA ALA A 376 -5.84 -8.59 -14.86
C ALA A 376 -6.99 -9.16 -14.03
N LEU A 377 -7.46 -10.33 -14.46
CA LEU A 377 -8.36 -11.22 -13.72
C LEU A 377 -7.82 -12.64 -13.82
N GLU A 378 -7.61 -13.28 -12.68
CA GLU A 378 -7.31 -14.71 -12.59
C GLU A 378 -8.39 -15.41 -11.78
N GLU A 379 -8.89 -16.53 -12.29
CA GLU A 379 -9.91 -17.34 -11.62
C GLU A 379 -9.57 -18.82 -11.79
N ARG A 380 -9.66 -19.60 -10.71
CA ARG A 380 -9.37 -21.03 -10.71
C ARG A 380 -10.03 -21.75 -9.54
N GLU A 381 -10.33 -23.03 -9.71
CA GLU A 381 -10.74 -23.88 -8.59
C GLU A 381 -9.53 -24.25 -7.73
N VAL A 382 -9.67 -24.13 -6.41
CA VAL A 382 -8.67 -24.52 -5.42
C VAL A 382 -9.29 -25.41 -4.36
N VAL A 383 -8.46 -26.27 -3.78
CA VAL A 383 -8.80 -27.09 -2.62
C VAL A 383 -7.99 -26.60 -1.43
N LEU A 384 -8.68 -26.28 -0.34
CA LEU A 384 -8.06 -25.92 0.94
C LEU A 384 -8.23 -27.11 1.90
N ASP A 385 -7.11 -27.58 2.47
CA ASP A 385 -7.02 -28.81 3.26
C ASP A 385 -7.18 -28.62 4.77
#